data_AF-A0A7Y3HYL8-F1
#
_entry.id   AF-A0A7Y3HYL8-F1
#
_cell.length_a   1.000
_cell.length_b   1.000
_cell.length_c   1.000
_cell.angle_alpha   90.00
_cell.angle_beta   90.00
_cell.angle_gamma   90.00
#
_symmetry.space_group_name_H-M   'P 1'
#
loop_
_entity.id
_entity.type
_entity.pdbx_description
1 polymer ?
#
loop_
_entity_poly.entity_id
_entity_poly.type
_entity_poly.pdbx_seq_one_letter_code
_entity_poly.pdbx_strand_id
1 'polypeptide(L)'
;MNKQSISSLLRKLRILHLADRIRFYLQKAKNSKVNKAFRKNFPEVKLPPDYLIYESFQLNYHKYYVESRESARNLIALFQKHIDLNDKKILDWGCGPGRMIRHFPDLVGNGCEYYGTDYNPRSIDW
;
A
#
# COMPACT_ATOMS: atom_id res chain seq x y z
N MET A 1 26.16 2.14 13.00
CA MET A 1 25.40 3.37 12.69
C MET A 1 23.92 3.05 12.64
N ASN A 2 23.06 3.84 13.28
CA ASN A 2 21.62 3.66 13.19
C ASN A 2 21.06 4.23 11.87
N LYS A 3 19.82 3.86 11.49
CA LYS A 3 19.18 4.33 10.23
C LYS A 3 19.13 5.85 10.12
N GLN A 4 18.97 6.54 11.25
CA GLN A 4 18.89 7.99 11.29
C GLN A 4 20.24 8.65 10.98
N SER A 5 21.35 8.12 11.50
CA SER A 5 22.70 8.59 11.17
C SER A 5 23.02 8.39 9.68
N ILE A 6 22.64 7.25 9.10
CA ILE A 6 22.80 6.99 7.66
C ILE A 6 21.99 8.00 6.85
N SER A 7 20.70 8.19 7.18
CA SER A 7 19.83 9.14 6.49
C SER A 7 20.35 10.58 6.57
N SER A 8 20.84 11.01 7.74
CA SER A 8 21.45 12.32 7.94
C SER A 8 22.68 12.51 7.06
N LEU A 9 23.57 11.52 6.99
CA LEU A 9 24.75 11.55 6.12
C LEU A 9 24.35 11.65 4.64
N LEU A 10 23.41 10.82 4.18
CA LEU A 10 22.93 10.83 2.79
C LEU A 10 22.29 12.17 2.41
N ARG A 11 21.58 12.82 3.35
CA ARG A 11 21.02 14.17 3.16
C ARG A 11 22.11 15.22 3.05
N LYS A 12 23.11 15.20 3.95
CA LYS A 12 24.26 16.12 3.90
C LYS A 12 25.02 16.00 2.57
N LEU A 13 25.19 14.77 2.08
CA LEU A 13 25.84 14.49 0.80
C LEU A 13 24.93 14.70 -0.42
N ARG A 14 23.65 15.08 -0.24
CA ARG A 14 22.64 15.27 -1.31
C ARG A 14 22.40 14.04 -2.21
N ILE A 15 22.75 12.84 -1.75
CA ILE A 15 22.59 11.58 -2.49
C ILE A 15 21.41 10.73 -2.01
N LEU A 16 20.56 11.25 -1.10
CA LEU A 16 19.44 10.50 -0.54
C LEU A 16 18.51 9.93 -1.60
N HIS A 17 18.12 10.73 -2.60
CA HIS A 17 17.23 10.28 -3.67
C HIS A 17 17.87 9.19 -4.55
N LEU A 18 19.19 9.29 -4.80
CA LEU A 18 19.91 8.26 -5.53
C LEU A 18 19.96 6.96 -4.71
N ALA A 19 20.27 7.04 -3.42
CA ALA A 19 20.28 5.89 -2.52
C ALA A 19 18.90 5.22 -2.44
N ASP A 20 17.82 6.01 -2.39
CA ASP A 20 16.46 5.48 -2.42
C ASP A 20 16.14 4.76 -3.74
N ARG A 21 16.47 5.36 -4.88
CA ARG A 21 16.30 4.70 -6.20
C ARG A 21 17.08 3.39 -6.29
N ILE A 22 18.31 3.35 -5.80
CA ILE A 22 19.11 2.12 -5.74
C ILE A 22 18.39 1.07 -4.89
N ARG A 23 17.92 1.45 -3.69
CA ARG A 23 17.18 0.55 -2.81
C ARG A 23 15.90 0.04 -3.44
N PHE A 24 15.15 0.88 -4.16
CA PHE A 24 13.98 0.49 -4.92
C PHE A 24 14.32 -0.61 -5.94
N TYR A 25 15.35 -0.43 -6.76
CA TYR A 25 15.74 -1.43 -7.75
C TYR A 25 16.25 -2.73 -7.11
N LEU A 26 16.96 -2.66 -5.99
CA LEU A 26 17.37 -3.84 -5.23
C LEU A 26 16.15 -4.62 -4.70
N GLN A 27 15.14 -3.94 -4.16
CA GLN A 27 13.90 -4.57 -3.72
C GLN A 27 13.10 -5.16 -4.88
N LYS A 28 13.05 -4.46 -6.02
CA LYS A 28 12.38 -4.92 -7.23
C LYS A 28 13.04 -6.19 -7.78
N ALA A 29 14.38 -6.22 -7.83
CA ALA A 29 15.13 -7.39 -8.24
C ALA A 29 14.92 -8.56 -7.27
N LYS A 30 15.05 -8.31 -5.96
CA LYS A 30 14.86 -9.31 -4.90
C LYS A 30 13.48 -9.99 -4.96
N ASN A 31 12.42 -9.22 -5.17
CA ASN A 31 11.05 -9.75 -5.21
C ASN A 31 10.56 -10.11 -6.62
N SER A 32 11.41 -10.01 -7.65
CA SER A 32 11.00 -10.18 -9.05
C SER A 32 10.33 -11.52 -9.33
N LYS A 33 10.84 -12.63 -8.78
CA LYS A 33 10.28 -13.97 -8.98
C LYS A 33 8.87 -14.08 -8.41
N VAL A 34 8.68 -13.67 -7.16
CA VAL A 34 7.37 -13.73 -6.48
C VAL A 34 6.36 -12.77 -7.11
N ASN A 35 6.82 -11.58 -7.53
CA ASN A 35 5.98 -10.57 -8.18
C ASN A 35 5.54 -11.00 -9.58
N LYS A 36 6.41 -11.69 -10.35
CA LYS A 36 6.04 -12.31 -11.63
C LYS A 36 5.02 -13.43 -11.44
N ALA A 37 5.24 -14.31 -10.47
CA ALA A 37 4.29 -15.38 -10.15
C ALA A 37 2.93 -14.82 -9.73
N PHE A 38 2.89 -13.76 -8.93
CA PHE A 38 1.65 -13.08 -8.56
C PHE A 38 0.89 -12.58 -9.80
N ARG A 39 1.55 -11.84 -10.70
CA ARG A 39 0.88 -11.32 -11.92
C ARG A 39 0.36 -12.44 -12.82
N LYS A 40 1.01 -13.60 -12.83
CA LYS A 40 0.53 -14.78 -13.57
C LYS A 40 -0.72 -15.39 -12.93
N ASN A 41 -0.76 -15.44 -11.60
CA ASN A 41 -1.84 -16.08 -10.85
C ASN A 41 -3.06 -15.16 -10.63
N PHE A 42 -2.87 -13.84 -10.71
CA PHE A 42 -3.89 -12.81 -10.49
C PHE A 42 -3.85 -11.73 -11.59
N PRO A 43 -4.07 -12.09 -12.87
CA PRO A 43 -3.94 -11.16 -14.00
C PRO A 43 -4.94 -9.99 -13.98
N GLU A 44 -6.10 -10.16 -13.34
CA GLU A 44 -7.15 -9.16 -13.19
C GLU A 44 -6.85 -8.09 -12.14
N VAL A 45 -5.90 -8.35 -11.23
CA VAL A 45 -5.57 -7.43 -10.14
C VAL A 45 -4.77 -6.25 -10.66
N LYS A 46 -5.43 -5.09 -10.71
CA LYS A 46 -4.78 -3.80 -10.97
C LYS A 46 -3.91 -3.40 -9.77
N LEU A 47 -2.62 -3.23 -10.02
CA LEU A 47 -1.61 -2.84 -9.03
C LEU A 47 -1.06 -1.44 -9.32
N PRO A 48 -0.81 -0.61 -8.29
CA PRO A 48 -0.18 0.69 -8.47
C PRO A 48 1.21 0.55 -9.09
N PRO A 49 1.76 1.64 -9.66
CA PRO A 49 3.16 1.69 -10.03
C PRO A 49 4.07 1.17 -8.90
N ASP A 50 5.06 0.35 -9.26
CA ASP A 50 5.96 -0.32 -8.29
C ASP A 50 6.58 0.65 -7.28
N TYR A 51 6.90 1.86 -7.72
CA TYR A 51 7.50 2.86 -6.85
C TYR A 51 6.53 3.35 -5.76
N LEU A 52 5.25 3.54 -6.09
CA LEU A 52 4.23 3.90 -5.09
C LEU A 52 3.99 2.77 -4.08
N ILE A 53 4.04 1.50 -4.53
CA ILE A 53 4.00 0.34 -3.62
C ILE A 53 5.23 0.32 -2.71
N TYR A 54 6.42 0.60 -3.25
CA TYR A 54 7.67 0.63 -2.47
C TYR A 54 7.72 1.79 -1.46
N GLU A 55 7.18 2.95 -1.80
CA GLU A 55 7.13 4.11 -0.90
C GLU A 55 6.12 3.91 0.23
N SER A 56 4.94 3.36 -0.08
CA SER A 56 3.86 3.17 0.88
C SER A 56 3.95 1.84 1.65
N PHE A 57 4.61 0.83 1.09
CA PHE A 57 4.68 -0.52 1.65
C PHE A 57 5.92 -1.30 1.15
N GLN A 58 5.91 -2.62 1.28
CA GLN A 58 6.94 -3.51 0.74
C GLN A 58 6.62 -3.84 -0.72
N LEU A 59 7.62 -3.80 -1.61
CA LEU A 59 7.48 -4.18 -3.04
C LEU A 59 7.34 -5.70 -3.24
N ASN A 60 6.25 -6.25 -2.71
CA ASN A 60 5.84 -7.64 -2.82
C ASN A 60 4.33 -7.66 -3.06
N TYR A 61 3.91 -8.06 -4.26
CA TYR A 61 2.51 -7.93 -4.67
C TYR A 61 1.56 -8.84 -3.90
N HIS A 62 2.02 -10.04 -3.52
CA HIS A 62 1.21 -10.95 -2.70
C HIS A 62 0.90 -10.32 -1.34
N LYS A 63 1.92 -9.78 -0.68
CA LYS A 63 1.74 -9.06 0.60
C LYS A 63 0.88 -7.81 0.43
N TYR A 64 1.12 -7.08 -0.66
CA TYR A 64 0.42 -5.83 -0.94
C TYR A 64 -1.08 -6.03 -1.18
N TYR A 65 -1.48 -7.13 -1.80
CA TYR A 65 -2.87 -7.37 -2.17
C TYR A 65 -3.56 -8.44 -1.32
N VAL A 66 -3.05 -9.68 -1.34
CA VAL A 66 -3.72 -10.84 -0.71
C VAL A 66 -3.69 -10.71 0.81
N GLU A 67 -2.51 -10.48 1.38
CA GLU A 67 -2.38 -10.35 2.84
C GLU A 67 -3.00 -9.04 3.35
N SER A 68 -3.08 -8.01 2.50
CA SER A 68 -3.75 -6.75 2.86
C SER A 68 -5.28 -6.89 2.87
N ARG A 69 -5.86 -7.75 2.02
CA ARG A 69 -7.29 -8.10 2.11
C ARG A 69 -7.62 -8.76 3.46
N GLU A 70 -6.75 -9.65 3.93
CA GLU A 70 -6.94 -10.28 5.25
C GLU A 70 -6.75 -9.27 6.39
N SER A 71 -5.77 -8.37 6.27
CA SER A 71 -5.61 -7.27 7.20
C SER A 71 -6.86 -6.36 7.22
N ALA A 72 -7.48 -6.10 6.06
CA ALA A 72 -8.70 -5.31 5.96
C ALA A 72 -9.88 -6.01 6.64
N ARG A 73 -10.02 -7.33 6.46
CA ARG A 73 -11.02 -8.15 7.17
C ARG A 73 -10.87 -8.03 8.68
N ASN A 74 -9.65 -8.10 9.20
CA ASN A 74 -9.37 -7.96 10.63
C ASN A 74 -9.75 -6.56 11.16
N LEU A 75 -9.49 -5.50 10.39
CA LEU A 75 -9.92 -4.15 10.74
C LEU A 75 -11.45 -4.03 10.76
N ILE A 76 -12.14 -4.54 9.74
CA ILE A 76 -13.61 -4.54 9.66
C ILE A 76 -14.21 -5.26 10.87
N ALA A 77 -13.68 -6.44 11.21
CA ALA A 77 -14.12 -7.20 12.37
C ALA A 77 -13.88 -6.45 13.70
N LEU A 78 -12.84 -5.61 13.78
CA LEU A 78 -12.62 -4.74 14.93
C LEU A 78 -13.64 -3.60 14.95
N PHE A 79 -13.90 -2.95 13.82
CA PHE A 79 -14.87 -1.86 13.73
C PHE A 79 -16.28 -2.31 14.09
N GLN A 80 -16.71 -3.48 13.61
CA GLN A 80 -18.05 -4.04 13.87
C GLN A 80 -18.33 -4.33 15.35
N LYS A 81 -17.30 -4.39 16.21
CA LYS A 81 -17.49 -4.47 17.68
C LYS A 81 -17.99 -3.16 18.28
N HIS A 82 -17.87 -2.05 17.56
CA HIS A 82 -18.09 -0.70 18.06
C HIS A 82 -19.09 0.10 17.22
N ILE A 83 -19.28 -0.26 15.95
CA ILE A 83 -20.17 0.44 15.04
C ILE A 83 -20.79 -0.52 14.02
N ASP A 84 -22.07 -0.35 13.72
CA ASP A 84 -22.70 -1.02 12.58
C ASP A 84 -22.23 -0.38 11.27
N LEU A 85 -21.81 -1.18 10.30
CA LEU A 85 -21.23 -0.72 9.02
C LEU A 85 -22.25 -0.67 7.88
N ASN A 86 -23.51 -0.32 8.19
CA ASN A 86 -24.54 -0.03 7.19
C ASN A 86 -24.70 1.48 6.97
N ASP A 87 -24.81 1.88 5.71
CA ASP A 87 -25.05 3.26 5.26
C ASP A 87 -24.07 4.28 5.88
N LYS A 88 -22.78 3.92 5.96
CA LYS A 88 -21.71 4.76 6.53
C LYS A 88 -20.86 5.41 5.45
N LYS A 89 -20.28 6.55 5.81
CA LYS A 89 -19.20 7.20 5.06
C LYS A 89 -17.87 6.85 5.73
N ILE A 90 -17.04 6.08 5.05
CA ILE A 90 -15.78 5.56 5.59
C ILE A 90 -14.62 6.28 4.91
N LEU A 91 -13.73 6.87 5.70
CA LEU A 91 -12.54 7.59 5.23
C LEU A 91 -11.27 6.85 5.67
N ASP A 92 -10.43 6.47 4.70
CA ASP A 92 -9.04 6.04 4.91
C ASP A 92 -8.10 7.23 4.76
N TRP A 93 -7.58 7.73 5.88
CA TRP A 93 -6.71 8.90 5.93
C TRP A 93 -5.23 8.49 5.81
N GLY A 94 -4.53 9.08 4.86
CA GLY A 94 -3.18 8.64 4.48
C GLY A 94 -3.22 7.29 3.77
N CYS A 95 -4.19 7.10 2.87
CA CYS A 95 -4.46 5.80 2.25
C CYS A 95 -3.34 5.31 1.31
N GLY A 96 -2.38 6.19 0.97
CA GLY A 96 -1.43 5.96 -0.09
C GLY A 96 -2.16 5.56 -1.38
N PRO A 97 -1.66 4.57 -2.13
CA PRO A 97 -2.32 4.06 -3.33
C PRO A 97 -3.46 3.07 -3.01
N GLY A 98 -4.23 3.36 -1.95
CA GLY A 98 -5.45 2.67 -1.56
C GLY A 98 -5.26 1.23 -1.10
N ARG A 99 -4.14 0.87 -0.46
CA ARG A 99 -3.83 -0.54 -0.10
C ARG A 99 -4.92 -1.22 0.71
N MET A 100 -5.50 -0.51 1.68
CA MET A 100 -6.50 -1.08 2.60
C MET A 100 -7.92 -0.82 2.10
N ILE A 101 -8.29 0.45 1.89
CA ILE A 101 -9.65 0.85 1.51
C ILE A 101 -10.18 0.19 0.24
N ARG A 102 -9.32 -0.17 -0.72
CA ARG A 102 -9.73 -0.86 -1.96
C ARG A 102 -10.42 -2.20 -1.74
N HIS A 103 -10.23 -2.82 -0.58
CA HIS A 103 -10.83 -4.11 -0.23
C HIS A 103 -12.16 -3.96 0.50
N PHE A 104 -12.50 -2.77 0.98
CA PHE A 104 -13.67 -2.56 1.83
C PHE A 104 -14.99 -2.72 1.07
N PRO A 105 -15.15 -2.27 -0.19
CA PRO A 105 -16.39 -2.51 -0.94
C PRO A 105 -16.76 -3.99 -1.02
N ASP A 106 -15.79 -4.86 -1.31
CA ASP A 106 -16.03 -6.32 -1.40
C ASP A 106 -16.29 -6.99 -0.04
N LEU A 107 -15.80 -6.41 1.06
CA LEU A 107 -15.83 -7.02 2.38
C LEU A 107 -16.98 -6.50 3.26
N VAL A 108 -17.39 -5.25 3.08
CA VAL A 108 -18.46 -4.59 3.83
C VAL A 108 -19.74 -4.48 2.99
N GLY A 109 -19.62 -4.28 1.67
CA GLY A 109 -20.73 -4.20 0.74
C GLY A 109 -21.11 -2.77 0.33
N ASN A 110 -21.89 -2.65 -0.74
CA ASN A 110 -22.13 -1.37 -1.43
C ASN A 110 -23.10 -0.40 -0.72
N GLY A 111 -23.54 -0.69 0.51
CA GLY A 111 -24.34 0.25 1.30
C GLY A 111 -23.52 1.40 1.88
N CYS A 112 -22.19 1.25 1.97
CA CYS A 112 -21.31 2.32 2.43
C CYS A 112 -20.74 3.14 1.26
N GLU A 113 -20.35 4.37 1.58
CA GLU A 113 -19.52 5.21 0.74
C GLU A 113 -18.07 5.14 1.24
N TYR A 114 -17.11 4.96 0.33
CA TYR A 114 -15.70 4.78 0.66
C TYR A 114 -14.85 5.91 0.09
N TYR A 115 -14.05 6.52 0.95
CA TYR A 115 -13.22 7.66 0.63
C TYR A 115 -11.77 7.38 1.01
N GLY A 116 -10.85 7.82 0.17
CA GLY A 116 -9.41 7.80 0.44
C GLY A 116 -8.83 9.20 0.35
N THR A 117 -7.90 9.54 1.23
CA THR A 117 -7.15 10.81 1.16
C THR A 117 -5.68 10.57 1.40
N ASP A 118 -4.83 11.26 0.66
CA ASP A 118 -3.37 11.19 0.76
C ASP A 118 -2.77 12.51 0.27
N TYR A 119 -1.59 12.86 0.78
CA TYR A 119 -0.90 14.08 0.36
C TYR A 119 -0.21 13.92 -1.01
N ASN A 120 0.08 12.68 -1.43
CA ASN A 120 0.75 12.39 -2.68
C ASN A 120 -0.28 12.31 -3.82
N PRO A 121 -0.33 13.29 -4.75
CA PRO A 121 -1.32 13.29 -5.83
C PRO A 121 -1.18 12.05 -6.74
N ARG A 122 0.03 11.51 -6.92
CA ARG A 122 0.23 10.28 -7.71
C ARG A 122 -0.42 9.06 -7.10
N SER A 123 -0.57 9.04 -5.77
CA SER A 123 -1.28 7.97 -5.07
C SER A 123 -2.79 8.09 -5.24
N ILE A 124 -3.31 9.32 -5.35
CA ILE A 124 -4.73 9.62 -5.54
C ILE A 124 -5.17 9.40 -7.00
N ASP A 125 -4.32 9.74 -7.97
CA ASP A 125 -4.60 9.55 -9.40
C ASP A 125 -4.59 8.07 -9.82
N TRP A 126 -4.08 7.18 -8.96
CA TRP A 126 -4.03 5.73 -9.19
C TRP A 126 -5.35 5.05 -8.82
#